data_AF-A0A3S7X8R5-F1
#
_entry.id   AF-A0A3S7X8R5-F1
#
_cell.length_a   1.000
_cell.length_b   1.000
_cell.length_c   1.000
_cell.angle_alpha   90.00
_cell.angle_beta   90.00
_cell.angle_gamma   90.00
#
_symmetry.space_group_name_H-M   'P 1'
#
loop_
_entity.id
_entity.type
_entity.pdbx_description
1 polymer ?
#
loop_
_entity_poly.entity_id
_entity_poly.type
_entity_poly.pdbx_seq_one_letter_code
_entity_poly.pdbx_strand_id
1 'polypeptide(L)'
;MSSVLTGALAYGSSVFTIVALYPYRDFVKSADVRHLPCAKDLGDYCAKRYRGMLGSLSQPMLLAAPHAALYFGYVFAAGGAAGALLGGLLFGYTKTFVRAVAYRMNGGGSRYSKPVQRGYSGLLDCVVLSAKHYGVLSFFPGALAASVVGVLWYGISLAVLQQTYSRSFGEDLWNAFRVHALLTFLTAPVRNTMRSSMYPSERSGGVHAVRDYVATEAAVFREAGGVFLSMAREEGLRFFFNGTLRTTFKSSVPFAVTYALFKAIGGSIGLPTGGAYRGGRIGRHFSRRF
;
A
#
# COMPACT_ATOMS: atom_id res chain seq x y z
N MET A 1 -15.60 -2.76 -18.55
CA MET A 1 -14.84 -3.93 -18.04
C MET A 1 -15.49 -4.39 -16.74
N SER A 2 -15.55 -5.69 -16.48
CA SER A 2 -16.00 -6.19 -15.18
C SER A 2 -14.99 -5.81 -14.10
N SER A 3 -15.47 -5.51 -12.88
CA SER A 3 -14.61 -5.21 -11.73
C SER A 3 -13.58 -6.31 -11.46
N VAL A 4 -13.98 -7.57 -11.67
CA VAL A 4 -13.12 -8.76 -11.56
C VAL A 4 -11.98 -8.73 -12.59
N LEU A 5 -12.27 -8.42 -13.86
CA LEU A 5 -11.24 -8.35 -14.90
C LEU A 5 -10.26 -7.20 -14.62
N THR A 6 -10.76 -6.03 -14.20
CA THR A 6 -9.90 -4.90 -13.79
C THR A 6 -9.01 -5.28 -12.60
N GLY A 7 -9.56 -5.97 -11.60
CA GLY A 7 -8.79 -6.49 -10.47
C GLY A 7 -7.70 -7.49 -10.90
N ALA A 8 -8.01 -8.39 -11.83
CA ALA A 8 -7.06 -9.37 -12.37
C ALA A 8 -5.94 -8.71 -13.18
N LEU A 9 -6.26 -7.74 -14.04
CA LEU A 9 -5.26 -6.98 -14.80
C LEU A 9 -4.36 -6.15 -13.88
N ALA A 10 -4.94 -5.52 -12.85
CA ALA A 10 -4.19 -4.78 -11.84
C ALA A 10 -3.32 -5.69 -10.98
N TYR A 11 -3.76 -6.92 -10.70
CA TYR A 11 -2.93 -7.93 -10.05
C TYR A 11 -1.73 -8.29 -10.92
N GLY A 12 -1.94 -8.59 -12.20
CA GLY A 12 -0.87 -8.91 -13.14
C GLY A 12 0.16 -7.79 -13.27
N SER A 13 -0.30 -6.54 -13.41
CA SER A 13 0.60 -5.38 -13.48
C SER A 13 1.34 -5.14 -12.17
N SER A 14 0.69 -5.38 -11.02
CA SER A 14 1.32 -5.25 -9.70
C SER A 14 2.37 -6.33 -9.45
N VAL A 15 2.10 -7.60 -9.81
CA VAL A 15 3.07 -8.70 -9.71
C VAL A 15 4.29 -8.37 -10.56
N PHE A 16 4.10 -7.97 -11.81
CA PHE A 16 5.19 -7.58 -12.70
C PHE A 16 6.02 -6.44 -12.09
N THR A 17 5.35 -5.39 -11.61
CA THR A 17 6.01 -4.24 -11.00
C THR A 17 6.81 -4.66 -9.76
N ILE A 18 6.25 -5.49 -8.89
CA ILE A 18 6.92 -5.94 -7.67
C ILE A 18 8.16 -6.77 -7.99
N VAL A 19 8.09 -7.64 -9.01
CA VAL A 19 9.23 -8.44 -9.48
C VAL A 19 10.29 -7.53 -10.12
N ALA A 20 9.89 -6.64 -11.03
CA ALA A 20 10.80 -5.75 -11.74
C ALA A 20 11.49 -4.73 -10.81
N LEU A 21 10.76 -4.18 -9.83
CA LEU A 21 11.27 -3.18 -8.89
C LEU A 21 11.64 -3.77 -7.52
N TYR A 22 11.77 -5.10 -7.42
CA TYR A 22 12.14 -5.75 -6.16
C TYR A 22 13.48 -5.23 -5.60
N PRO A 23 14.57 -5.14 -6.39
CA PRO A 23 15.85 -4.63 -5.92
C PRO A 23 15.78 -3.14 -5.59
N TYR A 24 15.07 -2.35 -6.42
CA TYR A 24 14.86 -0.92 -6.20
C TYR A 24 14.22 -0.67 -4.83
N ARG A 25 13.17 -1.43 -4.50
CA ARG A 25 12.44 -1.23 -3.24
C ARG A 25 13.32 -1.45 -2.00
N ASP A 26 14.25 -2.39 -2.07
CA ASP A 26 15.18 -2.66 -0.96
C ASP A 26 16.38 -1.72 -1.00
N PHE A 27 16.82 -1.30 -2.18
CA PHE A 27 17.82 -0.24 -2.34
C PHE A 27 17.36 1.09 -1.72
N VAL A 28 16.12 1.51 -1.99
CA VAL A 28 15.53 2.69 -1.34
C VAL A 28 15.35 2.49 0.17
N LYS A 29 15.30 1.24 0.66
CA LYS A 29 15.36 0.99 2.10
C LYS A 29 16.79 1.08 2.65
N SER A 30 17.80 0.62 1.94
CA SER A 30 19.19 0.67 2.42
C SER A 30 19.87 2.00 2.18
N ALA A 31 19.32 2.86 1.31
CA ALA A 31 19.77 4.22 1.08
C ALA A 31 19.52 5.06 2.33
N ASP A 32 20.47 5.02 3.26
CA ASP A 32 20.61 5.99 4.32
C ASP A 32 21.52 7.11 3.81
N VAL A 33 21.09 8.37 3.95
CA VAL A 33 21.82 9.53 3.40
C VAL A 33 23.19 9.69 4.08
N ARG A 34 23.35 9.12 5.27
CA ARG A 34 24.60 9.15 6.06
C ARG A 34 25.51 7.95 5.81
N HIS A 35 24.95 6.84 5.34
CA HIS A 35 25.68 5.61 5.06
C HIS A 35 25.13 5.02 3.76
N LEU A 36 25.55 5.60 2.64
CA LEU A 36 25.33 4.98 1.33
C LEU A 36 26.01 3.60 1.38
N PRO A 37 25.27 2.49 1.26
CA PRO A 37 25.90 1.20 1.09
C PRO A 37 26.66 1.28 -0.24
N CYS A 38 27.97 1.42 -0.15
CA CYS A 38 28.87 1.32 -1.28
C CYS A 38 28.90 -0.15 -1.69
N ALA A 39 27.81 -0.61 -2.31
CA ALA A 39 27.78 -1.88 -3.01
C ALA A 39 28.75 -1.71 -4.18
N LYS A 40 29.94 -2.30 -4.05
CA LYS A 40 31.01 -2.20 -5.06
C LYS A 40 30.55 -2.67 -6.45
N ASP A 41 29.53 -3.54 -6.51
CA ASP A 41 28.86 -3.96 -7.74
C ASP A 41 27.32 -3.98 -7.59
N LEU A 42 26.63 -3.10 -8.32
CA LEU A 42 25.16 -2.99 -8.33
C LEU A 42 24.50 -4.24 -8.94
N GLY A 43 25.17 -4.88 -9.90
CA GLY A 43 24.72 -6.11 -10.55
C GLY A 43 24.62 -7.29 -9.58
N ASP A 44 25.65 -7.49 -8.76
CA ASP A 44 25.70 -8.55 -7.75
C ASP A 44 24.64 -8.39 -6.67
N TYR A 45 24.37 -7.14 -6.26
CA TYR A 45 23.30 -6.84 -5.32
C TYR A 45 21.94 -7.25 -5.88
N CYS A 46 21.64 -6.88 -7.13
CA CYS A 46 20.41 -7.26 -7.81
C CYS A 46 20.31 -8.79 -7.97
N ALA A 47 21.37 -9.45 -8.44
CA ALA A 47 21.39 -10.89 -8.67
C ALA A 47 21.14 -11.70 -7.39
N LYS A 48 21.80 -11.35 -6.28
CA LYS A 48 21.58 -12.00 -4.97
C LYS A 48 20.13 -11.81 -4.50
N ARG A 49 19.56 -10.63 -4.74
CA ARG A 49 18.20 -10.32 -4.29
C ARG A 49 17.14 -11.03 -5.12
N TYR A 50 17.32 -11.13 -6.44
CA TYR A 50 16.49 -11.94 -7.31
C TYR A 50 16.57 -13.43 -6.97
N ARG A 51 17.77 -13.95 -6.69
CA ARG A 51 17.95 -15.36 -6.30
C ARG A 51 17.20 -15.69 -5.01
N GLY A 52 17.23 -14.80 -4.01
CA GLY A 52 16.43 -14.96 -2.79
C GLY A 52 14.92 -14.88 -3.02
N MET A 53 14.47 -14.01 -3.94
CA MET A 53 13.04 -13.91 -4.30
C MET A 53 12.54 -15.13 -5.06
N LEU A 54 13.33 -15.68 -6.00
CA LEU A 54 12.98 -16.88 -6.76
C LEU A 54 12.84 -18.12 -5.87
N GLY A 55 13.60 -18.18 -4.76
CA GLY A 55 13.45 -19.22 -3.74
C GLY A 55 12.13 -19.18 -2.99
N SER A 56 11.36 -18.08 -3.06
CA SER A 56 10.07 -17.93 -2.36
C SER A 56 9.07 -17.10 -3.18
N LEU A 57 8.70 -17.60 -4.37
CA LEU A 57 7.83 -16.91 -5.33
C LEU A 57 6.44 -16.52 -4.77
N SER A 58 5.98 -17.20 -3.72
CA SER A 58 4.72 -16.88 -3.05
C SER A 58 4.73 -15.52 -2.35
N GLN A 59 5.90 -15.00 -1.97
CA GLN A 59 6.03 -13.70 -1.33
C GLN A 59 5.65 -12.54 -2.26
N PRO A 60 6.28 -12.33 -3.44
CA PRO A 60 5.91 -11.23 -4.33
C PRO A 60 4.45 -11.28 -4.78
N MET A 61 3.88 -12.48 -4.99
CA MET A 61 2.46 -12.66 -5.30
C MET A 61 1.57 -12.16 -4.16
N LEU A 62 1.87 -12.54 -2.91
CA LEU A 62 1.12 -12.07 -1.75
C LEU A 62 1.24 -10.54 -1.58
N LEU A 63 2.39 -9.96 -1.91
CA LEU A 63 2.59 -8.51 -1.85
C LEU A 63 1.85 -7.72 -2.94
N ALA A 64 1.45 -8.35 -4.04
CA ALA A 64 0.66 -7.73 -5.11
C ALA A 64 -0.83 -7.63 -4.77
N ALA A 65 -1.33 -8.51 -3.89
CA ALA A 65 -2.75 -8.61 -3.55
C ALA A 65 -3.42 -7.28 -3.12
N PRO A 66 -2.79 -6.38 -2.34
CA PRO A 66 -3.41 -5.11 -1.95
C PRO A 66 -3.73 -4.20 -3.15
N HIS A 67 -2.88 -4.19 -4.19
CA HIS A 67 -3.15 -3.38 -5.38
C HIS A 67 -4.29 -3.96 -6.21
N ALA A 68 -4.41 -5.29 -6.30
CA ALA A 68 -5.57 -5.91 -6.94
C ALA A 68 -6.87 -5.52 -6.22
N ALA A 69 -6.88 -5.60 -4.88
CA ALA A 69 -8.03 -5.22 -4.05
C ALA A 69 -8.40 -3.73 -4.21
N LEU A 70 -7.40 -2.86 -4.34
CA LEU A 70 -7.58 -1.43 -4.61
C LEU A 70 -8.34 -1.19 -5.92
N TYR A 71 -7.85 -1.72 -7.04
CA TYR A 71 -8.43 -1.48 -8.36
C TYR A 71 -9.79 -2.18 -8.51
N PHE A 72 -9.93 -3.38 -7.95
CA PHE A 72 -11.21 -4.07 -7.85
C PHE A 72 -12.25 -3.23 -7.11
N GLY A 73 -11.91 -2.77 -5.91
CA GLY A 73 -12.78 -1.92 -5.08
C GLY A 73 -13.15 -0.60 -5.75
N TYR A 74 -12.17 0.01 -6.42
CA TYR A 74 -12.38 1.26 -7.11
C TYR A 74 -13.42 1.13 -8.23
N VAL A 75 -13.28 0.11 -9.09
CA VAL A 75 -14.22 -0.12 -10.20
C VAL A 75 -15.56 -0.68 -9.71
N PHE A 76 -15.55 -1.49 -8.64
CA PHE A 76 -16.78 -2.01 -8.04
C PHE A 76 -17.69 -0.90 -7.53
N ALA A 77 -17.13 0.16 -6.93
CA ALA A 77 -17.89 1.35 -6.51
C ALA A 77 -18.05 2.41 -7.63
N ALA A 78 -17.98 2.00 -8.90
CA ALA A 78 -18.14 2.86 -10.07
C ALA A 78 -17.15 4.04 -10.19
N GLY A 79 -16.03 3.99 -9.49
CA GLY A 79 -14.98 5.00 -9.53
C GLY A 79 -15.29 6.30 -8.76
N GLY A 80 -14.61 7.39 -9.12
CA GLY A 80 -14.74 8.68 -8.43
C GLY A 80 -14.40 8.62 -6.94
N ALA A 81 -15.14 9.39 -6.12
CA ALA A 81 -14.94 9.44 -4.68
C ALA A 81 -15.36 8.15 -3.96
N ALA A 82 -16.46 7.50 -4.40
CA ALA A 82 -16.91 6.24 -3.83
C ALA A 82 -15.90 5.11 -4.10
N GLY A 83 -15.35 5.06 -5.32
CA GLY A 83 -14.24 4.18 -5.69
C GLY A 83 -12.98 4.44 -4.89
N ALA A 84 -12.62 5.70 -4.65
CA ALA A 84 -11.47 6.06 -3.82
C ALA A 84 -11.61 5.53 -2.39
N LEU A 85 -12.80 5.66 -1.80
CA LEU A 85 -13.08 5.16 -0.45
C LEU A 85 -13.07 3.63 -0.41
N LEU A 86 -13.84 2.97 -1.27
CA LEU A 86 -13.93 1.50 -1.24
C LEU A 86 -12.60 0.83 -1.62
N GLY A 87 -11.94 1.32 -2.66
CA GLY A 87 -10.62 0.84 -3.08
C GLY A 87 -9.57 1.04 -1.98
N GLY A 88 -9.55 2.21 -1.33
CA GLY A 88 -8.62 2.49 -0.23
C GLY A 88 -8.88 1.64 1.02
N LEU A 89 -10.14 1.39 1.36
CA LEU A 89 -10.55 0.46 2.41
C LEU A 89 -10.05 -0.95 2.11
N LEU A 90 -10.35 -1.47 0.92
CA LEU A 90 -9.91 -2.81 0.52
C LEU A 90 -8.39 -2.93 0.48
N PHE A 91 -7.68 -1.92 0.00
CA PHE A 91 -6.22 -1.85 0.07
C PHE A 91 -5.70 -1.98 1.51
N GLY A 92 -6.28 -1.24 2.46
CA GLY A 92 -5.87 -1.26 3.86
C GLY A 92 -6.10 -2.62 4.54
N TYR A 93 -7.29 -3.21 4.33
CA TYR A 93 -7.62 -4.54 4.86
C TYR A 93 -6.71 -5.62 4.27
N THR A 94 -6.56 -5.68 2.95
CA THR A 94 -5.71 -6.69 2.30
C THR A 94 -4.24 -6.51 2.70
N LYS A 95 -3.74 -5.27 2.80
CA LYS A 95 -2.38 -4.99 3.27
C LYS A 95 -2.13 -5.47 4.69
N THR A 96 -3.10 -5.28 5.58
CA THR A 96 -3.00 -5.69 6.99
C THR A 96 -3.01 -7.22 7.09
N PHE A 97 -3.89 -7.87 6.34
CA PHE A 97 -3.94 -9.33 6.20
C PHE A 97 -2.61 -9.90 5.71
N VAL A 98 -2.09 -9.39 4.58
CA VAL A 98 -0.80 -9.82 4.00
C VAL A 98 0.34 -9.65 4.99
N ARG A 99 0.36 -8.54 5.73
CA ARG A 99 1.36 -8.28 6.76
C ARG A 99 1.24 -9.28 7.92
N ALA A 100 0.04 -9.54 8.40
CA ALA A 100 -0.21 -10.48 9.50
C ALA A 100 0.20 -11.91 9.11
N VAL A 101 -0.17 -12.36 7.91
CA VAL A 101 0.22 -13.67 7.37
C VAL A 101 1.73 -13.76 7.21
N ALA A 102 2.38 -12.77 6.58
CA ALA A 102 3.84 -12.77 6.40
C ALA A 102 4.60 -12.75 7.74
N TYR A 103 4.09 -12.01 8.73
CA TYR A 103 4.69 -11.97 10.06
C TYR A 103 4.59 -13.33 10.78
N ARG A 104 3.43 -14.00 10.68
CA ARG A 104 3.21 -15.32 11.29
C ARG A 104 4.00 -16.43 10.60
N MET A 105 4.13 -16.38 9.26
CA MET A 105 4.93 -17.36 8.50
C MET A 105 6.43 -17.24 8.77
N ASN A 106 6.94 -16.02 9.02
CA ASN A 106 8.36 -15.79 9.34
C ASN A 106 8.72 -16.05 10.82
N GLY A 107 7.91 -16.85 11.54
CA GLY A 107 8.20 -17.28 12.91
C GLY A 107 7.50 -16.49 14.01
N GLY A 108 6.85 -15.35 13.71
CA GLY A 108 6.09 -14.55 14.67
C GLY A 108 6.88 -14.12 15.93
N GLY A 109 6.21 -13.42 16.85
CA GLY A 109 6.76 -13.17 18.19
C GLY A 109 6.57 -14.37 19.11
N SER A 110 7.15 -14.31 20.33
CA SER A 110 7.04 -15.34 21.39
C SER A 110 5.59 -15.86 21.60
N ARG A 111 4.57 -15.02 21.41
CA ARG A 111 3.14 -15.38 21.54
C ARG A 111 2.60 -16.36 20.47
N TYR A 112 3.24 -16.43 19.29
CA TYR A 112 2.88 -17.35 18.20
C TYR A 112 3.77 -18.59 18.13
N SER A 113 4.70 -18.74 19.08
CA SER A 113 5.66 -19.85 19.17
C SER A 113 5.00 -21.23 19.36
N LYS A 114 3.87 -21.30 20.09
CA LYS A 114 3.17 -22.55 20.39
C LYS A 114 2.64 -23.28 19.13
N PRO A 115 2.04 -22.61 18.13
CA PRO A 115 1.75 -23.22 16.83
C PRO A 115 2.96 -23.27 15.88
N VAL A 116 3.95 -22.37 16.01
CA VAL A 116 5.17 -22.37 15.17
C VAL A 116 6.07 -23.58 15.46
N GLN A 117 6.02 -24.17 16.66
CA GLN A 117 6.67 -25.46 16.94
C GLN A 117 6.17 -26.62 16.06
N ARG A 118 4.99 -26.50 15.44
CA ARG A 118 4.49 -27.48 14.45
C ARG A 118 4.87 -27.17 13.00
N GLY A 119 5.38 -25.97 12.71
CA GLY A 119 5.70 -25.49 11.37
C GLY A 119 4.44 -25.30 10.51
N TYR A 120 4.20 -24.10 9.99
CA TYR A 120 3.17 -23.94 8.96
C TYR A 120 3.65 -24.60 7.68
N SER A 121 2.92 -25.62 7.20
CA SER A 121 3.26 -26.33 5.96
C SER A 121 3.06 -25.46 4.71
N GLY A 122 2.24 -24.41 4.81
CA GLY A 122 2.00 -23.44 3.75
C GLY A 122 1.16 -22.24 4.19
N LEU A 123 0.87 -21.35 3.24
CA LEU A 123 0.09 -20.12 3.48
C LEU A 123 -1.34 -20.41 3.91
N LEU A 124 -1.99 -21.39 3.27
CA LEU A 124 -3.37 -21.78 3.61
C LEU A 124 -3.45 -22.39 5.00
N ASP A 125 -2.48 -23.25 5.35
CA ASP A 125 -2.37 -23.84 6.68
C ASP A 125 -2.17 -22.75 7.75
N CYS A 126 -1.30 -21.77 7.48
CA CYS A 126 -1.13 -20.61 8.35
C CYS A 126 -2.44 -19.84 8.56
N VAL A 127 -3.23 -19.64 7.50
CA VAL A 127 -4.50 -18.90 7.59
C VAL A 127 -5.54 -19.69 8.38
N VAL A 128 -5.74 -20.96 8.05
CA VAL A 128 -6.76 -21.81 8.68
C VAL A 128 -6.45 -22.04 10.16
N LEU A 129 -5.21 -22.43 10.48
CA LEU A 129 -4.82 -22.71 11.85
C LEU A 129 -4.89 -21.44 12.71
N SER A 130 -4.43 -20.31 12.16
CA SER A 130 -4.48 -19.04 12.89
C SER A 130 -5.90 -18.51 13.04
N ALA A 131 -6.77 -18.69 12.03
CA ALA A 131 -8.18 -18.31 12.13
C ALA A 131 -8.89 -19.12 13.22
N LYS A 132 -8.59 -20.42 13.30
CA LYS A 132 -9.14 -21.32 14.33
C LYS A 132 -8.66 -20.96 15.74
N HIS A 133 -7.38 -20.63 15.91
CA HIS A 133 -6.79 -20.37 17.23
C HIS A 133 -6.97 -18.94 17.74
N TYR A 134 -6.93 -17.94 16.85
CA TYR A 134 -6.92 -16.52 17.24
C TYR A 134 -8.13 -15.73 16.74
N GLY A 135 -8.98 -16.34 15.91
CA GLY A 135 -10.12 -15.68 15.25
C GLY A 135 -9.75 -15.04 13.91
N VAL A 136 -10.72 -14.90 13.01
CA VAL A 136 -10.54 -14.28 11.68
C VAL A 136 -10.21 -12.78 11.79
N LEU A 137 -10.75 -12.10 12.81
CA LEU A 137 -10.49 -10.67 13.04
C LEU A 137 -9.05 -10.39 13.51
N SER A 138 -8.34 -11.42 14.01
CA SER A 138 -6.94 -11.29 14.42
C SER A 138 -5.98 -10.92 13.28
N PHE A 139 -6.39 -11.10 12.02
CA PHE A 139 -5.58 -10.74 10.85
C PHE A 139 -5.69 -9.26 10.47
N PHE A 140 -6.64 -8.53 11.05
CA PHE A 140 -6.94 -7.15 10.67
C PHE A 140 -6.64 -6.09 11.75
N PRO A 141 -5.64 -6.23 12.65
CA PRO A 141 -5.37 -5.21 13.67
C PRO A 141 -4.86 -3.91 13.03
N GLY A 142 -5.54 -2.80 13.30
CA GLY A 142 -5.27 -1.50 12.70
C GLY A 142 -5.62 -1.44 11.21
N ALA A 143 -6.52 -2.31 10.73
CA ALA A 143 -6.91 -2.31 9.32
C ALA A 143 -7.60 -1.00 8.93
N LEU A 144 -8.34 -0.37 9.84
CA LEU A 144 -8.95 0.94 9.57
C LEU A 144 -7.88 2.03 9.47
N ALA A 145 -6.88 2.04 10.35
CA ALA A 145 -5.76 2.97 10.27
C ALA A 145 -4.96 2.80 8.94
N ALA A 146 -4.69 1.55 8.54
CA ALA A 146 -4.09 1.26 7.25
C ALA A 146 -4.96 1.69 6.06
N SER A 147 -6.29 1.57 6.21
CA SER A 147 -7.26 1.97 5.20
C SER A 147 -7.33 3.48 5.03
N VAL A 148 -7.28 4.27 6.12
CA VAL A 148 -7.22 5.74 6.04
C VAL A 148 -6.00 6.17 5.21
N VAL A 149 -4.83 5.58 5.48
CA VAL A 149 -3.63 5.82 4.67
C VAL A 149 -3.81 5.33 3.22
N GLY A 150 -4.47 4.18 3.03
CA GLY A 150 -4.78 3.60 1.72
C GLY A 150 -5.67 4.50 0.85
N VAL A 151 -6.73 5.06 1.42
CA VAL A 151 -7.63 6.03 0.77
C VAL A 151 -6.85 7.28 0.39
N LEU A 152 -6.12 7.86 1.34
CA LEU A 152 -5.37 9.09 1.15
C LEU A 152 -4.29 8.96 0.07
N TRP A 153 -3.59 7.83 0.02
CA TRP A 153 -2.51 7.61 -0.93
C TRP A 153 -3.01 7.13 -2.28
N TYR A 154 -3.76 6.03 -2.29
CA TYR A 154 -4.07 5.30 -3.51
C TYR A 154 -5.47 5.59 -4.02
N GLY A 155 -6.46 5.66 -3.13
CA GLY A 155 -7.84 5.96 -3.50
C GLY A 155 -7.96 7.31 -4.21
N ILE A 156 -7.47 8.37 -3.56
CA ILE A 156 -7.49 9.73 -4.12
C ILE A 156 -6.62 9.82 -5.39
N SER A 157 -5.46 9.15 -5.43
CA SER A 157 -4.63 9.10 -6.65
C SER A 157 -5.43 8.56 -7.83
N LEU A 158 -6.15 7.45 -7.66
CA LEU A 158 -6.95 6.87 -8.73
C LEU A 158 -8.12 7.78 -9.16
N ALA A 159 -8.76 8.46 -8.22
CA ALA A 159 -9.80 9.45 -8.53
C ALA A 159 -9.29 10.63 -9.37
N VAL A 160 -8.11 11.16 -9.04
CA VAL A 160 -7.49 12.24 -9.81
C VAL A 160 -7.01 11.72 -11.17
N LEU A 161 -6.44 10.52 -11.22
CA LEU A 161 -5.97 9.90 -12.46
C LEU A 161 -7.11 9.49 -13.40
N GLN A 162 -8.32 9.22 -12.88
CA GLN A 162 -9.50 9.01 -13.70
C GLN A 162 -9.83 10.26 -14.55
N GLN A 163 -9.60 11.46 -14.00
CA GLN A 163 -9.83 12.73 -14.68
C GLN A 163 -8.70 13.11 -15.65
N THR A 164 -7.49 12.62 -15.40
CA THR A 164 -6.29 12.95 -16.18
C THR A 164 -6.02 11.84 -17.20
N TYR A 165 -6.86 11.77 -18.24
CA TYR A 165 -6.74 10.74 -19.27
C TYR A 165 -5.70 11.14 -20.33
N SER A 166 -4.58 10.41 -20.39
CA SER A 166 -3.62 10.49 -21.49
C SER A 166 -3.56 9.17 -22.29
N ARG A 167 -3.07 9.21 -23.53
CA ARG A 167 -2.89 8.03 -24.41
C ARG A 167 -1.46 7.49 -24.42
N SER A 168 -0.51 8.20 -23.82
CA SER A 168 0.91 7.85 -23.83
C SER A 168 1.33 7.18 -22.51
N PHE A 169 2.05 6.06 -22.59
CA PHE A 169 2.58 5.35 -21.43
C PHE A 169 3.44 6.25 -20.52
N GLY A 170 4.31 7.08 -21.14
CA GLY A 170 5.21 7.96 -20.39
C GLY A 170 4.47 9.07 -19.65
N GLU A 171 3.44 9.65 -20.25
CA GLU A 171 2.61 10.67 -19.62
C GLU A 171 1.78 10.09 -18.48
N ASP A 172 1.21 8.90 -18.65
CA ASP A 172 0.46 8.20 -17.61
C ASP A 172 1.35 7.83 -16.41
N LEU A 173 2.56 7.33 -16.67
CA LEU A 173 3.56 7.03 -15.64
C LEU A 173 3.91 8.30 -14.86
N TRP A 174 4.20 9.39 -15.57
CA TRP A 174 4.61 10.65 -14.96
C TRP A 174 3.49 11.33 -14.19
N ASN A 175 2.26 11.33 -14.71
CA ASN A 175 1.08 11.84 -14.03
C ASN A 175 0.78 11.03 -12.77
N ALA A 176 0.83 9.70 -12.85
CA ALA A 176 0.64 8.83 -11.68
C ALA A 176 1.71 9.03 -10.62
N PHE A 177 2.97 9.19 -11.04
CA PHE A 177 4.07 9.50 -10.12
C PHE A 177 3.85 10.83 -9.40
N ARG A 178 3.55 11.90 -10.13
CA ARG A 178 3.36 13.26 -9.57
C ARG A 178 2.20 13.32 -8.58
N VAL A 179 1.04 12.82 -8.98
CA VAL A 179 -0.16 12.82 -8.12
C VAL A 179 0.09 12.01 -6.85
N HIS A 180 0.64 10.81 -6.99
CA HIS A 180 0.92 9.96 -5.82
C HIS A 180 2.04 10.53 -4.94
N ALA A 181 3.08 11.13 -5.54
CA ALA A 181 4.16 11.76 -4.80
C ALA A 181 3.68 12.96 -3.99
N LEU A 182 2.81 13.79 -4.58
CA LEU A 182 2.19 14.90 -3.88
C LEU A 182 1.32 14.41 -2.71
N LEU A 183 0.45 13.42 -2.94
CA LEU A 183 -0.43 12.90 -1.90
C LEU A 183 0.35 12.23 -0.77
N THR A 184 1.38 11.44 -1.08
CA THR A 184 2.24 10.81 -0.06
C THR A 184 3.00 11.83 0.76
N PHE A 185 3.43 12.94 0.16
CA PHE A 185 4.07 14.05 0.86
C PHE A 185 3.09 14.79 1.77
N LEU A 186 1.94 15.21 1.25
CA LEU A 186 0.91 15.95 1.99
C LEU A 186 0.34 15.15 3.18
N THR A 187 0.23 13.84 3.02
CA THR A 187 -0.36 12.94 4.02
C THR A 187 0.69 12.22 4.86
N ALA A 188 1.97 12.60 4.72
CA ALA A 188 3.05 12.08 5.54
C ALA A 188 2.82 12.25 7.05
N PRO A 189 2.27 13.38 7.55
CA PRO A 189 1.98 13.54 8.98
C PRO A 189 1.00 12.46 9.47
N VAL A 190 -0.13 12.30 8.79
CA VAL A 190 -1.16 11.31 9.12
C VAL A 190 -0.59 9.89 9.07
N ARG A 191 0.22 9.60 8.06
CA ARG A 191 0.79 8.27 7.89
C ARG A 191 1.85 7.94 8.94
N ASN A 192 2.68 8.91 9.34
CA ASN A 192 3.69 8.70 10.37
C ASN A 192 3.06 8.51 11.76
N THR A 193 1.97 9.23 12.08
CA THR A 193 1.23 9.02 13.34
C THR A 193 0.52 7.68 13.37
N MET A 194 -0.25 7.35 12.33
CA MET A 194 -0.94 6.05 12.23
C MET A 194 0.05 4.90 12.26
N ARG A 195 1.20 5.03 11.59
CA ARG A 195 2.24 3.98 11.62
C ARG A 195 2.79 3.76 13.03
N SER A 196 2.96 4.83 13.81
CA SER A 196 3.55 4.77 15.14
C SER A 196 2.57 4.18 16.16
N SER A 197 1.26 4.43 16.01
CA SER A 197 0.23 3.80 16.86
C SER A 197 -0.03 2.33 16.52
N MET A 198 0.34 1.87 15.32
CA MET A 198 0.18 0.48 14.86
C MET A 198 1.29 -0.48 15.35
N TYR A 199 1.96 -0.21 16.48
CA TYR A 199 3.05 -1.10 16.94
C TYR A 199 2.50 -2.52 17.23
N PRO A 200 3.00 -3.56 16.53
CA PRO A 200 2.22 -4.76 16.22
C PRO A 200 2.24 -5.90 17.25
N SER A 201 3.04 -5.82 18.33
CA SER A 201 3.39 -7.02 19.09
C SER A 201 2.29 -7.56 20.02
N GLU A 202 1.26 -6.78 20.37
CA GLU A 202 0.36 -7.19 21.46
C GLU A 202 -1.15 -7.18 21.18
N ARG A 203 -1.63 -6.53 20.11
CA ARG A 203 -3.07 -6.29 19.90
C ARG A 203 -3.85 -7.33 19.08
N SER A 204 -3.18 -8.35 18.55
CA SER A 204 -3.77 -9.29 17.58
C SER A 204 -3.97 -10.71 18.10
N GLY A 205 -3.89 -10.92 19.41
CA GLY A 205 -4.22 -12.21 20.04
C GLY A 205 -5.65 -12.23 20.55
N GLY A 206 -6.44 -13.24 20.17
CA GLY A 206 -7.71 -13.57 20.82
C GLY A 206 -8.91 -12.69 20.44
N VAL A 207 -8.89 -12.02 19.29
CA VAL A 207 -10.02 -11.23 18.81
C VAL A 207 -11.04 -12.15 18.15
N HIS A 208 -11.90 -12.75 18.96
CA HIS A 208 -12.99 -13.61 18.50
C HIS A 208 -14.29 -12.85 18.27
N ALA A 209 -14.49 -11.72 18.93
CA ALA A 209 -15.69 -10.91 18.83
C ALA A 209 -15.47 -9.59 18.08
N VAL A 210 -16.51 -9.14 17.38
CA VAL A 210 -16.54 -7.83 16.70
C VAL A 210 -16.34 -6.68 17.69
N ARG A 211 -16.86 -6.80 18.91
CA ARG A 211 -16.68 -5.79 19.96
C ARG A 211 -15.21 -5.57 20.30
N ASP A 212 -14.45 -6.64 20.44
CA ASP A 212 -13.03 -6.59 20.78
C ASP A 212 -12.20 -6.02 19.63
N TYR A 213 -12.61 -6.31 18.39
CA TYR A 213 -12.05 -5.70 17.19
C TYR A 213 -12.28 -4.18 17.18
N VAL A 214 -13.53 -3.73 17.39
CA VAL A 214 -13.88 -2.30 17.42
C VAL A 214 -13.13 -1.58 18.54
N ALA A 215 -13.02 -2.18 19.73
CA ALA A 215 -12.24 -1.62 20.84
C ALA A 215 -10.75 -1.48 20.48
N THR A 216 -10.19 -2.49 19.79
CA THR A 216 -8.81 -2.47 19.32
C THR A 216 -8.56 -1.36 18.31
N GLU A 217 -9.44 -1.20 17.31
CA GLU A 217 -9.33 -0.12 16.33
C GLU A 217 -9.48 1.26 17.00
N ALA A 218 -10.46 1.42 17.89
CA ALA A 218 -10.67 2.66 18.63
C ALA A 218 -9.45 3.05 19.48
N ALA A 219 -8.79 2.07 20.11
CA ALA A 219 -7.53 2.30 20.82
C ALA A 219 -6.41 2.78 19.89
N VAL A 220 -6.28 2.20 18.69
CA VAL A 220 -5.27 2.63 17.69
C VAL A 220 -5.49 4.09 17.28
N PHE A 221 -6.74 4.52 17.08
CA PHE A 221 -7.05 5.90 16.75
C PHE A 221 -6.82 6.85 17.91
N ARG A 222 -7.17 6.45 19.14
CA ARG A 222 -6.92 7.24 20.35
C ARG A 222 -5.42 7.45 20.55
N GLU A 223 -4.62 6.40 20.38
CA GLU A 223 -3.16 6.49 20.43
C GLU A 223 -2.59 7.30 19.29
N ALA A 224 -3.12 7.19 18.07
CA ALA A 224 -2.68 8.01 16.94
C ALA A 224 -2.89 9.51 17.24
N GLY A 225 -4.02 9.88 17.85
CA GLY A 225 -4.28 11.24 18.31
C GLY A 225 -3.32 11.70 19.40
N GLY A 226 -3.05 10.84 20.38
CA GLY A 226 -2.05 11.10 21.43
C GLY A 226 -0.65 11.33 20.86
N VAL A 227 -0.18 10.41 20.01
CA VAL A 227 1.12 10.52 19.32
C VAL A 227 1.19 11.78 18.47
N PHE A 228 0.12 12.13 17.75
CA PHE A 228 0.08 13.36 16.95
C PHE A 228 0.29 14.59 17.83
N LEU A 229 -0.46 14.71 18.93
CA LEU A 229 -0.40 15.87 19.81
C LEU A 229 0.94 15.96 20.55
N SER A 230 1.46 14.84 21.05
CA SER A 230 2.74 14.78 21.75
C SER A 230 3.90 15.11 20.81
N MET A 231 3.96 14.49 19.63
CA MET A 231 5.04 14.75 18.67
C MET A 231 4.98 16.14 18.07
N ALA A 232 3.77 16.70 17.89
CA ALA A 232 3.60 18.10 17.50
C ALA A 232 4.16 19.08 18.54
N ARG A 233 4.11 18.73 19.84
CA ARG A 233 4.66 19.56 20.93
C ARG A 233 6.17 19.37 21.13
N GLU A 234 6.67 18.14 21.02
CA GLU A 234 8.06 17.79 21.37
C GLU A 234 9.03 17.92 20.19
N GLU A 235 8.75 17.26 19.06
CA GLU A 235 9.67 17.19 17.90
C GLU A 235 9.32 18.15 16.76
N GLY A 236 8.08 18.67 16.75
CA GLY A 236 7.57 19.57 15.73
C GLY A 236 7.53 18.95 14.34
N LEU A 237 7.88 19.72 13.30
CA LEU A 237 7.77 19.29 11.89
C LEU A 237 8.76 18.19 11.49
N ARG A 238 9.84 17.99 12.27
CA ARG A 238 10.87 17.00 11.93
C ARG A 238 10.31 15.57 11.98
N PHE A 239 9.50 15.24 12.98
CA PHE A 239 8.82 13.95 13.09
C PHE A 239 7.96 13.65 11.85
N PHE A 240 7.18 14.64 11.40
CA PHE A 240 6.24 14.48 10.30
C PHE A 240 6.91 14.34 8.93
N PHE A 241 8.05 15.00 8.73
CA PHE A 241 8.81 14.91 7.48
C PHE A 241 9.94 13.86 7.49
N ASN A 242 10.18 13.21 8.64
CA ASN A 242 11.23 12.21 8.75
C ASN A 242 10.96 11.02 7.82
N GLY A 243 11.91 10.79 6.90
CA GLY A 243 11.83 9.72 5.92
C GLY A 243 10.73 9.90 4.87
N THR A 244 10.05 11.06 4.79
CA THR A 244 8.94 11.28 3.84
C THR A 244 9.41 11.09 2.40
N LEU A 245 10.51 11.70 1.99
CA LEU A 245 11.09 11.53 0.65
C LEU A 245 11.36 10.06 0.31
N ARG A 246 12.03 9.34 1.23
CA ARG A 246 12.32 7.90 1.06
C ARG A 246 11.03 7.11 0.88
N THR A 247 9.96 7.49 1.58
CA THR A 247 8.68 6.79 1.51
C THR A 247 7.89 7.13 0.26
N THR A 248 7.91 8.39 -0.16
CA THR A 248 7.36 8.88 -1.42
C THR A 248 8.00 8.16 -2.60
N PHE A 249 9.32 8.16 -2.73
CA PHE A 249 9.98 7.45 -3.84
C PHE A 249 9.74 5.93 -3.80
N LYS A 250 9.70 5.34 -2.58
CA LYS A 250 9.46 3.91 -2.41
C LYS A 250 8.04 3.48 -2.81
N SER A 251 7.02 4.31 -2.62
CA SER A 251 5.64 3.96 -2.98
C SER A 251 5.21 4.51 -4.34
N SER A 252 5.60 5.74 -4.68
CA SER A 252 5.18 6.41 -5.92
C SER A 252 5.76 5.78 -7.18
N VAL A 253 7.01 5.33 -7.16
CA VAL A 253 7.62 4.71 -8.35
C VAL A 253 6.93 3.39 -8.72
N PRO A 254 6.75 2.42 -7.78
CA PRO A 254 5.97 1.23 -8.09
C PRO A 254 4.52 1.52 -8.47
N PHE A 255 3.87 2.48 -7.79
CA PHE A 255 2.49 2.84 -8.13
C PHE A 255 2.37 3.37 -9.57
N ALA A 256 3.27 4.27 -9.97
CA ALA A 256 3.30 4.85 -11.30
C ALA A 256 3.50 3.79 -12.40
N VAL A 257 4.46 2.89 -12.20
CA VAL A 257 4.73 1.78 -13.13
C VAL A 257 3.54 0.82 -13.19
N THR A 258 2.93 0.49 -12.04
CA THR A 258 1.75 -0.39 -11.98
C THR A 258 0.58 0.21 -12.75
N TYR A 259 0.33 1.51 -12.59
CA TYR A 259 -0.75 2.23 -13.26
C TYR A 259 -0.53 2.32 -14.77
N ALA A 260 0.67 2.70 -15.20
CA ALA A 260 0.99 2.80 -16.62
C ALA A 260 0.93 1.43 -17.31
N LEU A 261 1.43 0.38 -16.67
CA LEU A 261 1.36 -0.98 -17.18
C LEU A 261 -0.08 -1.52 -17.19
N PHE A 262 -0.86 -1.23 -16.15
CA PHE A 262 -2.29 -1.56 -16.11
C PHE A 262 -3.04 -0.97 -17.31
N LYS A 263 -2.80 0.30 -17.63
CA LYS A 263 -3.38 0.94 -18.83
C LYS A 263 -2.84 0.34 -20.13
N ALA A 264 -1.54 0.05 -20.21
CA ALA A 264 -0.92 -0.53 -21.39
C ALA A 264 -1.49 -1.91 -21.76
N ILE A 265 -1.86 -2.72 -20.75
CA ILE A 265 -2.48 -4.05 -20.95
C ILE A 265 -4.00 -3.91 -21.26
N GLY A 266 -4.52 -2.69 -21.37
CA GLY A 266 -5.93 -2.42 -21.71
C GLY A 266 -6.84 -2.24 -20.50
N GLY A 267 -6.27 -2.16 -19.29
CA GLY A 267 -7.03 -1.84 -18.08
C GLY A 267 -7.62 -0.43 -18.14
N SER A 268 -8.89 -0.30 -17.77
CA SER A 268 -9.57 0.99 -17.66
C SER A 268 -10.21 1.15 -16.29
N ILE A 269 -9.98 2.30 -15.67
CA ILE A 269 -10.54 2.70 -14.37
C ILE A 269 -11.93 3.36 -14.52
N GLY A 270 -12.52 3.29 -15.72
CA GLY A 270 -13.82 3.87 -16.05
C GLY A 270 -13.69 5.33 -16.51
N LEU A 271 -14.46 5.71 -17.52
CA LEU A 271 -14.68 7.12 -17.86
C LEU A 271 -15.58 7.76 -16.78
N PRO A 272 -15.46 9.06 -16.49
CA PRO A 272 -16.29 9.71 -15.49
C PRO A 272 -17.78 9.53 -15.84
N THR A 273 -18.47 8.65 -15.12
CA THR A 273 -19.92 8.51 -15.17
C THR A 273 -20.54 9.57 -14.27
N GLY A 274 -20.71 10.78 -14.82
CA GLY A 274 -21.31 11.92 -14.16
C GLY A 274 -21.07 13.17 -14.99
N GLY A 275 -22.12 13.70 -15.61
CA GLY A 275 -22.03 14.68 -16.69
C GLY A 275 -21.25 15.95 -16.33
N ALA A 276 -20.07 16.11 -16.93
CA ALA A 276 -19.45 17.40 -17.22
C ALA A 276 -18.31 17.21 -18.23
N TYR A 277 -18.56 16.50 -19.33
CA TYR A 277 -17.76 16.66 -20.54
C TYR A 277 -18.19 17.98 -21.21
N ARG A 278 -17.84 19.12 -20.59
CA ARG A 278 -17.84 20.39 -21.30
C ARG A 278 -16.54 20.40 -22.09
N GLY A 279 -16.66 20.05 -23.37
CA GLY A 279 -15.58 20.21 -24.33
C GLY A 279 -15.02 21.62 -24.22
N GLY A 280 -13.73 21.71 -23.90
CA GLY A 280 -13.00 22.94 -23.82
C GLY A 280 -11.54 22.64 -24.06
N ARG A 281 -11.06 22.98 -25.26
CA ARG A 281 -9.64 23.14 -25.56
C ARG A 281 -9.00 23.98 -24.45
N ILE A 282 -8.27 23.35 -23.54
CA ILE A 282 -7.28 24.03 -22.71
C ILE A 282 -5.98 23.25 -22.87
N GLY A 283 -5.42 23.36 -24.07
CA GLY A 283 -3.99 23.27 -24.23
C GLY A 283 -3.37 24.57 -23.74
N ARG A 284 -2.27 24.45 -22.97
CA ARG A 284 -1.27 25.50 -22.70
C ARG A 284 -1.77 26.76 -21.99
N HIS A 285 -1.57 26.82 -20.66
CA HIS A 285 -0.92 27.94 -19.95
C HIS A 285 -1.02 27.71 -18.43
N PHE A 286 -0.07 26.97 -17.87
CA PHE A 286 0.22 27.01 -16.43
C PHE A 286 1.72 27.19 -16.22
N SER A 287 2.23 28.26 -16.84
CA SER A 287 3.60 28.75 -16.71
C SER A 287 3.57 30.23 -17.11
N ARG A 288 3.28 31.08 -16.13
CA ARG A 288 3.78 32.46 -15.98
C ARG A 288 2.98 33.14 -14.86
N ARG A 289 3.56 33.07 -13.66
CA ARG A 289 3.53 34.03 -12.55
C ARG A 289 3.82 33.25 -11.28
N PHE A 290 5.09 32.95 -11.08
CA PHE A 290 5.89 33.22 -9.90
C PHE A 290 7.35 33.16 -10.34
#